data_AF-A0A2I0X182-F1
#
_entry.id   AF-A0A2I0X182-F1
#
_cell.length_a   1.000
_cell.length_b   1.000
_cell.length_c   1.000
_cell.angle_alpha   90.00
_cell.angle_beta   90.00
_cell.angle_gamma   90.00
#
_symmetry.space_group_name_H-M   'P 1'
#
loop_
_entity.id
_entity.type
_entity.pdbx_description
1 polymer ?
#
loop_
_entity_poly.entity_id
_entity_poly.type
_entity_poly.pdbx_seq_one_letter_code
_entity_poly.pdbx_strand_id
1 'polypeptide(L)' 'MAKPYLQAGALEIVDENLKGGFDVESMKKVASIAVRCVEREAPHRPTMSEVLIELKEAYSIQLTFLSAGGLY' A
#
# COMPACT_ATOMS: atom_id res chain seq x y z
N MET A 1 16.13 -9.64 -6.93
CA MET A 1 15.76 -8.24 -7.23
C MET A 1 14.26 -8.20 -7.50
N ALA A 2 13.49 -7.32 -6.85
CA ALA A 2 12.03 -7.17 -6.99
C ALA A 2 11.59 -6.54 -8.33
N LYS A 3 12.43 -6.61 -9.37
CA LYS A 3 12.26 -5.94 -10.67
C LYS A 3 10.89 -6.14 -11.35
N PRO A 4 10.18 -7.28 -11.28
CA PRO A 4 8.90 -7.39 -11.98
C PRO A 4 7.76 -6.55 -11.36
N TYR A 5 7.86 -6.14 -10.10
CA TYR A 5 6.76 -5.48 -9.38
C TYR A 5 6.78 -3.94 -9.45
N LEU A 6 7.89 -3.34 -9.92
CA LEU A 6 8.01 -1.89 -10.06
C LEU A 6 7.19 -1.32 -11.23
N GLN A 7 6.79 -2.17 -12.18
CA GLN A 7 5.99 -1.77 -13.35
C GLN A 7 4.51 -2.15 -13.23
N ALA A 8 4.17 -2.92 -12.20
CA ALA A 8 2.80 -3.33 -11.91
C ALA A 8 2.04 -2.16 -11.25
N GLY A 9 0.78 -1.96 -11.61
CA GLY A 9 -0.10 -1.03 -10.93
C GLY A 9 -0.18 -1.38 -9.44
N ALA A 10 -0.43 -0.38 -8.59
CA ALA A 10 -0.39 -0.55 -7.14
C ALA A 10 -1.24 -1.73 -6.61
N LEU A 11 -2.34 -2.08 -7.28
CA LEU A 11 -3.17 -3.22 -6.86
C LEU A 11 -2.77 -4.56 -7.49
N GLU A 12 -1.95 -4.57 -8.54
CA GLU A 12 -1.53 -5.80 -9.23
C GLU A 12 -0.48 -6.60 -8.42
N ILE A 13 0.13 -5.98 -7.42
CA ILE A 13 1.09 -6.63 -6.51
C ILE A 13 0.43 -7.17 -5.23
N VAL A 14 -0.87 -6.93 -5.06
CA VAL A 14 -1.63 -7.32 -3.88
C VAL A 14 -2.02 -8.79 -3.99
N ASP A 15 -1.87 -9.54 -2.90
CA ASP A 15 -2.29 -10.94 -2.85
C ASP A 15 -3.80 -11.04 -3.11
N GLU A 16 -4.17 -11.84 -4.11
CA GLU A 16 -5.56 -12.08 -4.52
C GLU A 16 -6.45 -12.57 -3.37
N ASN A 17 -5.89 -13.29 -2.39
CA ASN A 17 -6.62 -13.77 -1.22
C ASN A 17 -7.04 -12.64 -0.26
N LEU A 18 -6.48 -11.44 -0.41
CA LEU A 18 -6.86 -10.27 0.38
C LEU A 18 -8.02 -9.49 -0.24
N LYS A 19 -8.45 -9.81 -1.46
CA LYS A 19 -9.54 -9.10 -2.15
C LYS A 19 -10.81 -9.06 -1.30
N GLY A 20 -11.42 -7.88 -1.22
CA GLY A 20 -12.60 -7.60 -0.38
C GLY A 20 -12.27 -7.34 1.09
N GLY A 21 -11.11 -7.77 1.60
CA GLY A 21 -10.71 -7.55 2.99
C GLY A 21 -10.15 -6.15 3.30
N PHE A 22 -10.08 -5.28 2.29
CA PHE A 22 -9.47 -3.95 2.43
C PHE A 22 -10.23 -2.88 1.65
N ASP A 23 -10.08 -1.65 2.13
CA ASP A 23 -10.41 -0.46 1.37
C ASP A 23 -9.39 -0.24 0.23
N VAL A 24 -9.89 0.07 -0.95
CA VAL A 24 -9.09 0.22 -2.16
C VAL A 24 -8.08 1.37 -2.05
N GLU A 25 -8.44 2.49 -1.42
CA GLU A 25 -7.54 3.63 -1.23
C GLU A 25 -6.47 3.32 -0.18
N SER A 26 -6.84 2.66 0.92
CA SER A 26 -5.89 2.15 1.90
C SER A 26 -4.84 1.25 1.24
N MET A 27 -5.27 0.25 0.48
CA MET A 27 -4.35 -0.70 -0.15
C MET A 27 -3.48 -0.05 -1.23
N LYS A 28 -4.03 0.90 -2.01
CA LYS A 28 -3.24 1.69 -2.96
C LYS A 28 -2.11 2.45 -2.27
N LYS A 29 -2.35 3.04 -1.10
CA LYS A 29 -1.32 3.73 -0.32
C LYS A 29 -0.23 2.77 0.16
N VAL A 30 -0.62 1.62 0.74
CA VAL A 30 0.33 0.59 1.20
C VAL A 30 1.20 0.08 0.04
N ALA A 31 0.58 -0.26 -1.09
CA ALA A 31 1.31 -0.76 -2.24
C ALA A 31 2.24 0.31 -2.86
N SER A 32 1.77 1.55 -2.98
CA SER A 32 2.58 2.67 -3.49
C SER A 32 3.82 2.90 -2.63
N ILE A 33 3.69 2.96 -1.30
CA ILE A 33 4.85 3.14 -0.43
C ILE A 33 5.79 1.93 -0.48
N ALA A 34 5.26 0.71 -0.60
CA ALA A 34 6.06 -0.51 -0.73
C ALA A 34 6.90 -0.53 -2.02
N VAL A 35 6.33 -0.13 -3.15
CA VAL A 35 7.05 0.01 -4.44
C VAL A 35 8.17 1.04 -4.30
N ARG A 36 7.89 2.22 -3.73
CA ARG A 36 8.89 3.28 -3.51
C ARG A 36 10.04 2.82 -2.60
N CYS A 37 9.77 2.03 -1.56
CA CYS A 37 10.78 1.48 -0.65
C CYS A 37 11.84 0.62 -1.37
N VAL A 38 11.47 -0.02 -2.48
CA VAL A 38 12.36 -0.91 -3.25
C VAL A 38 12.84 -0.30 -4.56
N GLU A 39 12.71 1.02 -4.72
CA GLU A 39 13.21 1.76 -5.86
C GLU A 39 14.69 1.48 -6.13
N ARG A 40 15.04 1.42 -7.42
CA ARG A 40 16.42 1.08 -7.82
C ARG A 40 17.39 2.16 -7.35
N GLU A 41 17.00 3.41 -7.53
CA GLU A 41 17.79 4.57 -7.18
C GLU A 41 17.50 4.95 -5.73
N ALA A 42 18.53 4.92 -4.88
CA ALA A 42 18.42 5.24 -3.47
C ALA A 42 17.73 6.60 -3.18
N PRO A 43 17.95 7.67 -3.98
CA PRO A 43 17.27 8.95 -3.77
C PRO A 43 15.74 8.91 -3.95
N HIS A 44 15.20 7.92 -4.66
CA HIS A 44 13.75 7.77 -4.85
C HIS A 44 13.08 6.95 -3.73
N ARG A 45 13.88 6.31 -2.87
CA ARG A 45 13.36 5.59 -1.71
C ARG A 45 12.91 6.60 -0.65
N PRO A 46 11.74 6.38 -0.02
CA PRO A 46 11.27 7.22 1.05
C PRO A 46 12.16 7.08 2.28
N THR A 47 12.21 8.13 3.08
CA THR A 47 12.69 8.05 4.46
C THR A 47 11.71 7.23 5.31
N MET A 48 12.17 6.66 6.42
CA MET A 48 11.27 5.96 7.35
C MET A 48 10.16 6.85 7.91
N SER A 49 10.40 8.16 8.02
CA SER A 49 9.37 9.13 8.42
C SER A 49 8.25 9.23 7.39
N GLU A 50 8.58 9.32 6.10
CA GLU A 50 7.58 9.30 5.01
C GLU A 50 6.82 7.97 4.96
N VAL A 51 7.51 6.85 5.18
CA VAL A 51 6.88 5.52 5.28
C VAL A 51 5.85 5.50 6.41
N LEU A 52 6.20 5.99 7.60
CA LEU A 52 5.30 6.04 8.73
C LEU A 52 4.08 6.92 8.49
N ILE A 53 4.24 8.04 7.79
CA ILE A 53 3.13 8.95 7.45
C ILE A 53 2.12 8.23 6.55
N GLU A 54 2.58 7.68 5.42
CA GLU A 54 1.70 7.02 4.46
C GLU A 54 1.02 5.77 5.04
N LEU A 55 1.73 4.98 5.86
CA LEU A 55 1.14 3.80 6.51
C LEU A 55 0.09 4.18 7.57
N LYS A 56 0.27 5.29 8.30
CA LYS A 56 -0.73 5.78 9.26
C LYS A 56 -1.99 6.26 8.55
N GLU A 57 -1.84 6.94 7.42
CA GLU A 57 -2.97 7.35 6.59
C GLU A 57 -3.72 6.14 6.03
N ALA A 58 -3.00 5.18 5.44
CA ALA A 58 -3.60 3.94 4.95
C ALA A 58 -4.34 3.17 6.06
N TYR A 59 -3.74 3.06 7.24
CA TYR A 59 -4.35 2.40 8.39
C TYR A 59 -5.61 3.12 8.87
N SER A 60 -5.61 4.47 8.88
CA SER A 60 -6.78 5.25 9.28
C SER A 60 -7.97 5.01 8.34
N ILE A 61 -7.72 4.97 7.03
CA ILE A 61 -8.73 4.65 6.02
C ILE A 61 -9.27 3.22 6.23
N GLN A 62 -8.37 2.26 6.42
CA GLN A 62 -8.77 0.86 6.66
C GLN A 62 -9.61 0.71 7.94
N LEU A 63 -9.25 1.43 9.01
CA LEU A 63 -10.04 1.43 10.24
C LEU A 63 -11.46 1.96 10.01
N THR A 64 -11.59 3.04 9.22
CA THR A 64 -12.91 3.55 8.84
C THR A 64 -13.71 2.49 8.08
N PHE A 65 -13.10 1.83 7.09
CA PHE A 65 -13.73 0.74 6.34
C PHE A 65 -14.21 -0.41 7.26
N LEU A 66 -13.36 -0.88 8.17
CA LEU A 66 -13.72 -1.95 9.10
C LEU A 66 -14.83 -1.51 10.07
N SER A 67 -14.78 -0.26 10.55
CA SER A 67 -15.79 0.29 11.45
C SER A 67 -17.15 0.52 10.79
N ALA A 68 -17.16 0.78 9.47
CA ALA A 68 -18.36 0.91 8.66
C ALA A 68 -18.96 -0.45 8.27
N GLY A 69 -18.42 -1.55 8.81
CA GLY A 69 -18.86 -2.90 8.52
C GLY A 69 -18.32 -3.41 7.20
N GLY A 70 -17.02 -3.20 6.94
CA GLY A 70 -16.30 -3.69 5.77
C GLY A 70 -16.72 -5.10 5.38
N LEU A 71 -17.64 -5.15 4.40
CA LEU A 71 -18.43 -6.29 3.92
C LEU A 71 -19.58 -6.77 4.83
N TYR A 72 -20.67 -5.99 4.87
CA TYR A 72 -21.99 -6.50 4.47
C TYR A 72 -22.27 -6.11 3.02
#